data_AF-A0A316IKB1-F1
#
_entry.id   AF-A0A316IKB1-F1
#
_cell.length_a   1.000
_cell.length_b   1.000
_cell.length_c   1.000
_cell.angle_alpha   90.00
_cell.angle_beta   90.00
_cell.angle_gamma   90.00
#
_symmetry.space_group_name_H-M   'P 1'
#
loop_
_entity.id
_entity.type
_entity.pdbx_description
1 polymer ?
#
loop_
_entity_poly.entity_id
_entity_poly.type
_entity_poly.pdbx_seq_one_letter_code
_entity_poly.pdbx_strand_id
1 'polypeptide(L)'
;MQPLQPMRVDWVATPPSGAYPQPSRRSQRLSYGGPPNYPVPPRWGFPLLAWRWPTAVAGTVEQADSVDGVRRLGKTAQNTLWLVAGLALWAAGSEIWRYVLLALSRYGALSPNVVATSDAMVLTSEIILMFGWQLALLFGALWVHRARKVAATIVGYGPSRSGRSVLLSLLVPGVNLVVPGSVMAELEHAVARRPADERPRPSKLLLWWWGLWAASYLMVVITWLWRIVGDSIQSQADAILVHTVANLVLVGALVAGALVIRRITTLMLPVDAASVRLMRVVEVKDAPEPPLRSVRASGSPR
;
A
#
# COMPACT_ATOMS: atom_id res chain seq x y z
N MET A 1 105.54 -58.10 -1.55
CA MET A 1 104.78 -56.85 -1.82
C MET A 1 103.81 -57.15 -2.94
N GLN A 2 102.55 -57.43 -2.61
CA GLN A 2 101.50 -57.70 -3.59
C GLN A 2 100.89 -56.37 -4.07
N PRO A 3 100.77 -56.14 -5.39
CA PRO A 3 100.16 -54.91 -5.89
C PRO A 3 98.67 -54.89 -5.59
N LEU A 4 98.20 -53.80 -4.97
CA LEU A 4 96.78 -53.54 -4.69
C LEU A 4 96.00 -53.51 -6.02
N GLN A 5 95.02 -54.40 -6.17
CA GLN A 5 94.11 -54.40 -7.31
C GLN A 5 93.30 -53.09 -7.36
N PRO A 6 93.15 -52.47 -8.55
CA PRO A 6 92.37 -51.25 -8.68
C PRO A 6 90.88 -51.55 -8.45
N MET A 7 90.29 -50.82 -7.51
CA MET A 7 88.88 -50.86 -7.14
C MET A 7 88.05 -50.35 -8.33
N ARG A 8 87.23 -51.21 -8.96
CA ARG A 8 86.30 -50.78 -10.01
C ARG A 8 85.20 -49.93 -9.38
N VAL A 9 85.10 -48.68 -9.79
CA VAL A 9 84.03 -47.77 -9.39
C VAL A 9 83.11 -47.61 -10.59
N ASP A 10 81.94 -48.24 -10.54
CA ASP A 10 80.91 -48.06 -11.57
C ASP A 10 80.12 -46.79 -11.24
N TRP A 11 80.34 -45.75 -12.05
CA TRP A 11 79.57 -44.52 -11.98
C TRP A 11 78.21 -44.75 -12.65
N VAL A 12 77.14 -44.77 -11.84
CA VAL A 12 75.76 -44.85 -12.33
C VAL A 12 75.13 -43.46 -12.25
N ALA A 13 74.82 -42.87 -13.40
CA ALA A 13 74.05 -41.64 -13.45
C ALA A 13 72.57 -41.94 -13.19
N THR A 14 72.09 -41.66 -11.98
CA THR A 14 70.65 -41.68 -11.68
C THR A 14 70.02 -40.34 -12.07
N PRO A 15 68.97 -40.32 -12.89
CA PRO A 15 68.29 -39.08 -13.24
C PRO A 15 67.54 -38.50 -12.03
N PRO A 16 67.38 -37.16 -11.94
CA PRO A 16 66.67 -36.51 -10.84
C PRO A 16 65.21 -36.96 -10.78
N SER A 17 64.62 -36.96 -9.58
CA SER A 17 63.22 -37.31 -9.36
C SER A 17 62.31 -36.40 -10.20
N GLY A 18 61.62 -36.99 -11.18
CA GLY A 18 60.73 -36.28 -12.11
C GLY A 18 61.19 -36.26 -13.59
N ALA A 19 62.35 -36.85 -13.91
CA ALA A 19 62.84 -36.92 -15.29
C ALA A 19 62.01 -37.84 -16.22
N TYR A 20 61.18 -38.72 -15.65
CA TYR A 20 60.25 -39.54 -16.42
C TYR A 20 58.90 -38.83 -16.55
N PRO A 21 58.36 -38.67 -17.77
CA PRO A 21 57.01 -38.16 -17.94
C PRO A 21 56.03 -39.12 -17.27
N GLN A 22 55.21 -38.62 -16.35
CA GLN A 22 54.14 -39.42 -15.79
C GLN A 22 53.20 -39.88 -16.91
N PRO A 23 52.68 -41.12 -16.87
CA PRO A 23 51.69 -41.56 -17.83
C PRO A 23 50.45 -40.67 -17.69
N SER A 24 50.20 -39.81 -18.67
CA SER A 24 48.96 -39.06 -18.73
C SER A 24 47.82 -40.07 -18.77
N ARG A 25 46.94 -40.07 -17.76
CA ARG A 25 45.72 -40.88 -17.78
C ARG A 25 45.02 -40.59 -19.11
N ARG A 26 44.91 -41.60 -19.98
CA ARG A 26 44.17 -41.47 -21.25
C ARG A 26 42.78 -40.95 -20.90
N SER A 27 42.50 -39.71 -21.28
CA SER A 27 41.14 -39.19 -21.22
C SER A 27 40.28 -40.14 -22.05
N GLN A 28 39.33 -40.82 -21.42
CA GLN A 28 38.33 -41.58 -22.15
C GLN A 28 37.66 -40.60 -23.12
N ARG A 29 37.88 -40.80 -24.43
CA ARG A 29 37.18 -40.02 -25.44
C ARG A 29 35.72 -40.46 -25.37
N LEU A 30 34.90 -39.71 -24.65
CA LEU A 30 33.46 -39.87 -24.66
C LEU A 30 32.99 -39.72 -26.11
N SER A 31 32.37 -40.76 -26.64
CA SER A 31 31.82 -40.73 -28.00
C SER A 31 30.68 -39.71 -28.06
N TYR A 32 30.66 -38.86 -29.07
CA TYR A 32 29.64 -37.82 -29.23
C TYR A 32 28.26 -38.46 -29.42
N GLY A 33 27.39 -38.33 -28.42
CA GLY A 33 26.05 -38.95 -28.38
C GLY A 33 24.98 -38.30 -29.25
N GLY A 34 25.38 -37.46 -30.21
CA GLY A 34 24.46 -36.67 -31.03
C GLY A 34 24.01 -35.36 -30.37
N PRO A 35 23.31 -34.49 -31.13
CA PRO A 35 22.74 -33.27 -30.58
C PRO A 35 21.64 -33.59 -29.56
N PRO A 36 21.39 -32.71 -28.56
CA PRO A 36 20.32 -32.89 -27.60
C PRO A 36 18.98 -33.06 -28.31
N ASN A 37 18.35 -34.22 -28.14
CA ASN A 37 17.02 -34.46 -28.69
C ASN A 37 15.98 -33.89 -27.72
N TYR A 38 15.34 -32.79 -28.11
CA TYR A 38 14.27 -32.19 -27.33
C TYR A 38 12.92 -32.69 -27.88
N PRO A 39 12.04 -33.24 -27.02
CA PRO A 39 10.70 -33.64 -27.44
C PRO A 39 9.81 -32.45 -27.86
N VAL A 40 10.26 -31.22 -27.58
CA VAL A 40 9.57 -29.98 -27.90
C VAL A 40 10.61 -28.94 -28.35
N PRO A 41 10.36 -28.14 -29.39
CA PRO A 41 11.29 -27.10 -29.81
C PRO A 41 11.65 -26.16 -28.64
N PRO A 42 12.96 -25.88 -28.40
CA PRO A 42 13.41 -25.11 -27.26
C PRO A 42 12.89 -23.66 -27.32
N ARG A 43 12.33 -23.20 -26.20
CA ARG A 43 11.69 -21.87 -26.08
C ARG A 43 12.65 -20.76 -25.61
N TRP A 44 13.97 -20.99 -25.74
CA TRP A 44 14.99 -20.04 -25.29
C TRP A 44 15.31 -18.94 -26.31
N GLY A 45 14.64 -18.94 -27.47
CA GLY A 45 14.63 -17.77 -28.35
C GLY A 45 13.79 -16.65 -27.75
N PHE A 46 14.23 -15.40 -27.93
CA PHE A 46 13.36 -14.25 -27.68
C PHE A 46 12.09 -14.43 -28.52
N PRO A 47 10.90 -14.49 -27.89
CA PRO A 47 9.67 -14.47 -28.67
C PRO A 47 9.67 -13.20 -29.52
N LEU A 48 9.24 -13.27 -30.78
CA LEU A 48 8.94 -12.13 -31.64
C LEU A 48 7.71 -11.36 -31.09
N LEU A 49 7.80 -10.87 -29.85
CA LEU A 49 6.73 -10.26 -29.05
C LEU A 49 6.83 -8.74 -29.02
N ALA A 50 7.63 -8.12 -29.89
CA ALA A 50 7.83 -6.66 -29.86
C ALA A 50 6.53 -5.84 -30.04
N TRP A 51 5.44 -6.45 -30.53
CA TRP A 51 4.23 -5.72 -30.92
C TRP A 51 2.89 -6.37 -30.55
N ARG A 52 2.85 -7.32 -29.62
CA ARG A 52 1.57 -7.90 -29.14
C ARG A 52 1.33 -7.54 -27.68
N TRP A 53 0.17 -6.91 -27.43
CA TRP A 53 -0.39 -6.80 -26.08
C TRP A 53 -0.40 -8.19 -25.44
N PRO A 54 -0.01 -8.34 -24.15
CA PRO A 54 0.05 -9.65 -23.50
C PRO A 54 -1.33 -10.29 -23.44
N THR A 55 -1.73 -11.03 -24.48
CA THR A 55 -2.86 -11.95 -24.41
C THR A 55 -2.38 -13.12 -23.59
N ALA A 56 -2.93 -13.24 -22.38
CA ALA A 56 -2.60 -14.24 -21.37
C ALA A 56 -2.27 -15.58 -22.02
N VAL A 57 -1.01 -16.00 -21.91
CA VAL A 57 -0.62 -17.39 -22.18
C VAL A 57 -1.44 -18.25 -21.22
N ALA A 58 -2.14 -19.26 -21.74
CA ALA A 58 -2.89 -20.22 -20.94
C ALA A 58 -1.91 -21.03 -20.06
N GLY A 59 -1.63 -20.47 -18.91
CA GLY A 59 -0.81 -20.96 -17.81
C GLY A 59 -1.11 -20.04 -16.64
N THR A 60 -1.17 -20.58 -15.44
CA THR A 60 -1.53 -19.87 -14.20
C THR A 60 -0.44 -18.86 -13.80
N VAL A 61 -0.14 -17.89 -14.66
CA VAL A 61 0.68 -16.74 -14.31
C VAL A 61 -0.23 -15.84 -13.50
N GLU A 62 -0.04 -15.83 -12.18
CA GLU A 62 -0.65 -14.87 -11.27
C GLU A 62 -0.48 -13.48 -11.91
N GLN A 63 -1.59 -12.86 -12.31
CA GLN A 63 -1.54 -11.60 -13.04
C GLN A 63 -1.00 -10.55 -12.07
N ALA A 64 0.25 -10.10 -12.31
CA ALA A 64 0.92 -9.18 -11.41
C ALA A 64 0.04 -7.94 -11.19
N ASP A 65 -0.18 -7.58 -9.92
CA ASP A 65 -0.98 -6.41 -9.56
C ASP A 65 -0.42 -5.17 -10.29
N SER A 66 -1.25 -4.52 -11.11
CA SER A 66 -0.86 -3.34 -11.88
C SER A 66 -1.26 -2.05 -11.19
N VAL A 67 -0.55 -0.96 -11.48
CA VAL A 67 -0.88 0.39 -11.00
C VAL A 67 -2.32 0.78 -11.41
N ASP A 68 -2.75 0.38 -12.61
CA ASP A 68 -4.13 0.59 -13.07
C ASP A 68 -5.17 -0.17 -12.23
N GLY A 69 -4.85 -1.41 -11.82
CA GLY A 69 -5.69 -2.19 -10.94
C GLY A 69 -5.87 -1.52 -9.58
N VAL A 70 -4.78 -0.99 -8.99
CA VAL A 70 -4.82 -0.21 -7.75
C VAL A 70 -5.62 1.08 -7.93
N ARG A 71 -5.47 1.77 -9.07
CA ARG A 71 -6.22 3.00 -9.37
C ARG A 71 -7.73 2.76 -9.47
N ARG A 72 -8.15 1.71 -10.19
CA ARG A 72 -9.57 1.35 -10.33
C ARG A 72 -10.16 1.02 -8.96
N LEU A 73 -9.47 0.17 -8.19
CA LEU A 73 -9.92 -0.21 -6.85
C LEU A 73 -9.92 0.98 -5.90
N GLY A 74 -8.94 1.88 -6.01
CA GLY A 74 -8.87 3.13 -5.24
C GLY A 74 -10.03 4.06 -5.54
N LYS A 75 -10.45 4.19 -6.80
CA LYS A 75 -11.67 4.92 -7.17
C LYS A 75 -12.93 4.28 -6.57
N THR A 76 -13.06 2.95 -6.64
CA THR A 76 -14.19 2.24 -6.02
C THR A 76 -14.22 2.48 -4.51
N ALA A 77 -13.10 2.28 -3.81
CA ALA A 77 -13.00 2.53 -2.37
C ALA A 77 -13.32 4.00 -2.02
N GLN A 78 -12.80 4.94 -2.80
CA GLN A 78 -13.07 6.37 -2.61
C GLN A 78 -14.56 6.71 -2.80
N ASN A 79 -15.19 6.19 -3.85
CA ASN A 79 -16.62 6.39 -4.10
C ASN A 79 -17.46 5.80 -2.97
N THR A 80 -17.13 4.59 -2.51
CA THR A 80 -17.80 3.98 -1.35
C THR A 80 -17.65 4.84 -0.10
N LEU A 81 -16.45 5.34 0.21
CA LEU A 81 -16.22 6.22 1.35
C LEU A 81 -17.04 7.52 1.27
N TRP A 82 -17.11 8.14 0.09
CA TRP A 82 -17.93 9.34 -0.12
C TRP A 82 -19.43 9.08 0.04
N LEU A 83 -19.92 7.95 -0.49
CA LEU A 83 -21.31 7.55 -0.34
C LEU A 83 -21.66 7.31 1.12
N VAL A 84 -20.83 6.58 1.86
CA VAL A 84 -21.04 6.32 3.29
C VAL A 84 -20.90 7.60 4.10
N ALA A 85 -20.01 8.51 3.73
CA ALA A 85 -19.90 9.82 4.37
C ALA A 85 -21.18 10.66 4.17
N GLY A 86 -21.76 10.64 2.96
CA GLY A 86 -23.05 11.28 2.69
C GLY A 86 -24.18 10.70 3.53
N LEU A 87 -24.21 9.37 3.69
CA LEU A 87 -25.18 8.67 4.53
C LEU A 87 -24.98 8.98 6.03
N ALA A 88 -23.74 9.07 6.50
CA ALA A 88 -23.43 9.45 7.89
C ALA A 88 -23.83 10.91 8.17
N LEU A 89 -23.65 11.80 7.19
CA LEU A 89 -24.10 13.17 7.30
C LEU A 89 -25.65 13.25 7.32
N TRP A 90 -26.32 12.43 6.53
CA TRP A 90 -27.78 12.31 6.57
C TRP A 90 -28.28 11.77 7.92
N ALA A 91 -27.60 10.78 8.50
CA ALA A 91 -27.90 10.27 9.83
C ALA A 91 -27.73 11.36 10.90
N ALA A 92 -26.63 12.13 10.86
CA ALA A 92 -26.45 13.28 11.74
C ALA A 92 -27.57 14.31 11.59
N GLY A 93 -27.97 14.63 10.36
CA GLY A 93 -29.10 15.53 10.08
C GLY A 93 -30.43 15.00 10.64
N SER A 94 -30.65 13.69 10.58
CA SER A 94 -31.84 13.02 11.12
C SER A 94 -31.88 13.11 12.65
N GLU A 95 -30.74 12.92 13.33
CA GLU A 95 -30.64 13.09 14.79
C GLU A 95 -30.81 14.55 15.22
N ILE A 96 -30.25 15.51 14.47
CA ILE A 96 -30.46 16.94 14.71
C ILE A 96 -31.95 17.28 14.59
N TRP A 97 -32.63 16.76 13.56
CA TRP A 97 -34.07 16.93 13.43
C TRP A 97 -34.80 16.37 14.66
N ARG A 98 -34.51 15.13 15.06
CA ARG A 98 -35.10 14.51 16.25
C ARG A 98 -34.90 15.36 17.50
N TYR A 99 -33.70 15.93 17.68
CA TYR A 99 -33.42 16.85 18.78
C TYR A 99 -34.30 18.10 18.74
N VAL A 100 -34.48 18.70 17.56
CA VAL A 100 -35.38 19.85 17.36
C VAL A 100 -36.83 19.47 17.70
N LEU A 101 -37.31 18.29 17.30
CA LEU A 101 -38.65 17.82 17.67
C LEU A 101 -38.80 17.67 19.19
N LEU A 102 -37.80 17.14 19.89
CA LEU A 102 -37.82 17.08 21.35
C LEU A 102 -37.83 18.46 22.00
N ALA A 103 -37.16 19.45 21.41
CA ALA A 103 -37.23 20.83 21.90
C ALA A 103 -38.63 21.42 21.70
N LEU A 104 -39.26 21.16 20.55
CA LEU A 104 -40.61 21.62 20.23
C LEU A 104 -41.69 20.92 21.07
N SER A 105 -41.51 19.63 21.38
CA SER A 105 -42.47 18.85 22.18
C SER A 105 -42.63 19.38 23.61
N ARG A 106 -41.70 20.21 24.08
CA ARG A 106 -41.82 20.94 25.36
C ARG A 106 -43.01 21.89 25.39
N TYR A 107 -43.44 22.40 24.24
CA TYR A 107 -44.50 23.41 24.12
C TYR A 107 -45.85 22.81 23.68
N GLY A 108 -45.92 21.51 23.40
CA GLY A 108 -47.16 20.86 22.98
C GLY A 108 -46.92 19.48 22.37
N ALA A 109 -47.99 18.70 22.24
CA ALA A 109 -47.93 17.39 21.62
C ALA A 109 -47.64 17.49 20.11
N LEU A 110 -46.64 16.75 19.63
CA LEU A 110 -46.34 16.61 18.21
C LEU A 110 -47.32 15.65 17.54
N SER A 111 -47.57 15.86 16.25
CA SER A 111 -48.38 14.92 15.47
C SER A 111 -47.68 13.54 15.36
N PRO A 112 -48.43 12.42 15.42
CA PRO A 112 -47.84 11.08 15.33
C PRO A 112 -47.03 10.85 14.04
N ASN A 113 -47.48 11.41 12.92
CA ASN A 113 -46.81 11.25 11.61
C ASN A 113 -45.43 11.90 11.58
N VAL A 114 -45.26 13.06 12.24
CA VAL A 114 -43.96 13.75 12.33
C VAL A 114 -42.96 12.93 13.14
N VAL A 115 -43.40 12.37 14.27
CA VAL A 115 -42.57 11.51 15.11
C VAL A 115 -42.18 10.24 14.36
N ALA A 116 -43.15 9.57 13.73
CA ALA A 116 -42.92 8.36 12.95
C ALA A 116 -41.95 8.58 11.77
N THR A 117 -42.01 9.75 11.12
CA THR A 117 -41.08 10.11 10.03
C THR A 117 -39.65 10.28 10.55
N SER A 118 -39.49 10.99 11.68
CA SER A 118 -38.19 11.13 12.35
C SER A 118 -37.60 9.77 12.74
N ASP A 119 -38.41 8.88 13.31
CA ASP A 119 -37.97 7.53 13.69
C ASP A 119 -37.58 6.69 12.49
N ALA A 120 -38.34 6.75 11.40
CA ALA A 120 -38.00 6.07 10.16
C ALA A 120 -36.69 6.60 9.56
N MET A 121 -36.47 7.91 9.55
CA MET A 121 -35.22 8.51 9.04
C MET A 121 -33.99 8.04 9.82
N VAL A 122 -34.05 8.09 11.16
CA VAL A 122 -32.94 7.63 11.99
C VAL A 122 -32.73 6.12 11.80
N LEU A 123 -33.77 5.30 11.95
CA LEU A 123 -33.66 3.85 11.83
C LEU A 123 -33.10 3.40 10.47
N THR A 124 -33.62 3.97 9.38
CA THR A 124 -33.15 3.62 8.03
C THR A 124 -31.70 4.02 7.81
N SER A 125 -31.31 5.22 8.26
CA SER A 125 -29.93 5.69 8.13
C SER A 125 -28.94 4.81 8.89
N GLU A 126 -29.28 4.40 10.12
CA GLU A 126 -28.45 3.52 10.97
C GLU A 126 -28.31 2.11 10.36
N ILE A 127 -29.40 1.54 9.84
CA ILE A 127 -29.36 0.24 9.14
C ILE A 127 -28.46 0.30 7.91
N ILE A 128 -28.60 1.35 7.09
CA ILE A 128 -27.76 1.49 5.89
C ILE A 128 -26.30 1.69 6.28
N LEU A 129 -26.02 2.51 7.29
CA LEU A 129 -24.66 2.73 7.79
C LEU A 129 -24.03 1.43 8.27
N MET A 130 -24.77 0.58 9.00
CA MET A 130 -24.32 -0.71 9.50
C MET A 130 -23.70 -1.60 8.40
N PHE A 131 -24.23 -1.56 7.18
CA PHE A 131 -23.65 -2.28 6.04
C PHE A 131 -22.65 -1.44 5.24
N GLY A 132 -22.90 -0.13 5.13
CA GLY A 132 -22.06 0.81 4.39
C GLY A 132 -20.61 0.84 4.89
N TRP A 133 -20.40 0.89 6.21
CA TRP A 133 -19.05 0.92 6.78
C TRP A 133 -18.28 -0.38 6.52
N GLN A 134 -18.96 -1.54 6.52
CA GLN A 134 -18.35 -2.83 6.23
C GLN A 134 -17.85 -2.89 4.78
N LEU A 135 -18.64 -2.36 3.85
CA LEU A 135 -18.25 -2.29 2.44
C LEU A 135 -17.08 -1.32 2.22
N ALA A 136 -17.08 -0.18 2.92
CA ALA A 136 -15.97 0.77 2.90
C ALA A 136 -14.68 0.13 3.44
N LEU A 137 -14.76 -0.63 4.53
CA LEU A 137 -13.64 -1.39 5.08
C LEU A 137 -13.14 -2.46 4.13
N LEU A 138 -14.04 -3.23 3.51
CA LEU A 138 -13.68 -4.28 2.56
C LEU A 138 -12.90 -3.71 1.38
N PHE A 139 -13.43 -2.68 0.71
CA PHE A 139 -12.74 -2.07 -0.42
C PHE A 139 -11.47 -1.34 0.00
N GLY A 140 -11.45 -0.70 1.17
CA GLY A 140 -10.25 -0.09 1.74
C GLY A 140 -9.15 -1.13 1.99
N ALA A 141 -9.47 -2.27 2.62
CA ALA A 141 -8.53 -3.34 2.91
C ALA A 141 -7.98 -3.99 1.64
N LEU A 142 -8.84 -4.27 0.65
CA LEU A 142 -8.43 -4.78 -0.66
C LEU A 142 -7.51 -3.79 -1.38
N TRP A 143 -7.83 -2.49 -1.31
CA TRP A 143 -6.99 -1.44 -1.88
C TRP A 143 -5.62 -1.39 -1.18
N VAL A 144 -5.56 -1.36 0.16
CA VAL A 144 -4.30 -1.36 0.91
C VAL A 144 -3.46 -2.58 0.56
N HIS A 145 -4.08 -3.76 0.48
CA HIS A 145 -3.38 -5.01 0.14
C HIS A 145 -2.68 -4.91 -1.22
N ARG A 146 -3.42 -4.51 -2.27
CA ARG A 146 -2.86 -4.36 -3.62
C ARG A 146 -1.86 -3.20 -3.71
N ALA A 147 -2.17 -2.07 -3.08
CA ALA A 147 -1.32 -0.89 -3.04
C ALA A 147 0.06 -1.21 -2.45
N ARG A 148 0.13 -1.99 -1.37
CA ARG A 148 1.40 -2.40 -0.76
C ARG A 148 2.23 -3.31 -1.67
N LYS A 149 1.60 -4.24 -2.38
CA LYS A 149 2.28 -5.12 -3.35
C LYS A 149 2.88 -4.30 -4.50
N VAL A 150 2.09 -3.38 -5.07
CA VAL A 150 2.54 -2.50 -6.15
C VAL A 150 3.60 -1.50 -5.69
N ALA A 151 3.50 -0.96 -4.47
CA ALA A 151 4.53 -0.10 -3.92
C ALA A 151 5.88 -0.83 -3.78
N ALA A 152 5.85 -2.10 -3.34
CA ALA A 152 7.06 -2.91 -3.22
C ALA A 152 7.74 -3.16 -4.58
N THR A 153 6.97 -3.36 -5.66
CA THR A 153 7.54 -3.52 -7.00
C THR A 153 8.10 -2.21 -7.56
N ILE A 154 7.52 -1.06 -7.22
CA ILE A 154 8.01 0.26 -7.65
C ILE A 154 9.34 0.64 -6.98
N VAL A 155 9.48 0.38 -5.68
CA VAL A 155 10.64 0.84 -4.90
C VAL A 155 11.74 -0.22 -4.78
N GLY A 156 11.43 -1.50 -5.08
CA GLY A 156 12.41 -2.58 -5.11
C GLY A 156 12.72 -3.21 -3.75
N TYR A 157 12.02 -2.83 -2.68
CA TYR A 157 12.08 -3.50 -1.38
C TYR A 157 10.70 -4.01 -0.94
N GLY A 158 10.69 -5.15 -0.25
CA GLY A 158 9.47 -5.82 0.19
C GLY A 158 8.77 -5.13 1.36
N PRO A 159 7.46 -5.36 1.55
CA PRO A 159 6.74 -4.84 2.70
C PRO A 159 7.26 -5.47 4.00
N SER A 160 7.38 -4.65 5.06
CA SER A 160 7.84 -5.06 6.40
C SER A 160 6.98 -6.15 7.04
N ARG A 161 5.66 -6.13 6.78
CA ARG A 161 4.64 -6.98 7.39
C ARG A 161 3.92 -7.84 6.37
N SER A 162 3.66 -9.10 6.72
CA SER A 162 2.87 -10.01 5.89
C SER A 162 1.44 -9.50 5.68
N GLY A 163 0.84 -9.81 4.52
CA GLY A 163 -0.53 -9.41 4.21
C GLY A 163 -1.56 -9.97 5.20
N ARG A 164 -1.37 -11.21 5.68
CA ARG A 164 -2.22 -11.84 6.70
C ARG A 164 -2.15 -11.11 8.03
N SER A 165 -0.95 -10.71 8.48
CA SER A 165 -0.78 -9.94 9.71
C SER A 165 -1.54 -8.62 9.65
N VAL A 166 -1.50 -7.92 8.50
CA VAL A 166 -2.26 -6.68 8.31
C VAL A 166 -3.77 -6.91 8.33
N LEU A 167 -4.26 -7.96 7.66
CA LEU A 167 -5.70 -8.28 7.69
C LEU A 167 -6.18 -8.66 9.10
N LEU A 168 -5.42 -9.47 9.83
CA LEU A 168 -5.74 -9.83 11.22
C LEU A 168 -5.72 -8.59 12.13
N SER A 169 -4.79 -7.66 11.89
CA SER A 169 -4.70 -6.43 12.68
C SER A 169 -5.92 -5.52 12.53
N LEU A 170 -6.65 -5.59 11.42
CA LEU A 170 -7.91 -4.87 11.21
C LEU A 170 -9.08 -5.49 12.00
N LEU A 171 -9.00 -6.78 12.32
CA LEU A 171 -10.07 -7.50 13.01
C LEU A 171 -9.95 -7.47 14.54
N VAL A 172 -8.73 -7.40 15.06
CA VAL A 172 -8.48 -7.42 16.51
C VAL A 172 -8.75 -6.02 17.10
N PRO A 173 -9.74 -5.87 18.01
CA PRO A 173 -10.00 -4.59 18.67
C PRO A 173 -8.74 -4.05 19.39
N GLY A 174 -8.57 -2.73 19.38
CA GLY A 174 -7.37 -2.07 19.90
C GLY A 174 -6.17 -2.13 18.96
N VAL A 175 -5.81 -3.31 18.44
CA VAL A 175 -4.77 -3.44 17.41
C VAL A 175 -5.16 -2.72 16.12
N ASN A 176 -6.46 -2.75 15.78
CA ASN A 176 -7.06 -2.01 14.66
C ASN A 176 -6.96 -0.47 14.80
N LEU A 177 -6.59 0.04 15.98
CA LEU A 177 -6.29 1.46 16.12
C LEU A 177 -4.86 1.75 15.71
N VAL A 178 -3.88 0.93 16.12
CA VAL A 178 -2.46 1.27 15.95
C VAL A 178 -1.91 0.81 14.60
N VAL A 179 -2.18 -0.43 14.21
CA VAL A 179 -1.49 -1.06 13.06
C VAL A 179 -1.91 -0.46 11.71
N PRO A 180 -3.19 -0.17 11.43
CA PRO A 180 -3.57 0.46 10.16
C PRO A 180 -2.88 1.81 9.96
N GLY A 181 -2.71 2.61 11.01
CA GLY A 181 -1.97 3.88 10.98
C GLY A 181 -0.51 3.68 10.56
N SER A 182 0.19 2.72 11.19
CA SER A 182 1.58 2.43 10.82
C SER A 182 1.72 1.88 9.40
N VAL A 183 0.82 0.98 9.00
CA VAL A 183 0.82 0.37 7.65
C VAL A 183 0.62 1.44 6.57
N MET A 184 -0.28 2.40 6.82
CA MET A 184 -0.52 3.51 5.90
C MET A 184 0.66 4.49 5.86
N ALA A 185 1.36 4.70 6.98
CA ALA A 185 2.56 5.54 7.02
C ALA A 185 3.73 4.89 6.26
N GLU A 186 3.93 3.58 6.40
CA GLU A 186 4.89 2.80 5.62
C GLU A 186 4.56 2.83 4.13
N LEU A 187 3.28 2.72 3.77
CA LEU A 187 2.82 2.81 2.38
C LEU A 187 3.06 4.23 1.82
N GLU A 188 2.72 5.27 2.56
CA GLU A 188 2.99 6.66 2.16
C GLU A 188 4.50 6.89 1.93
N HIS A 189 5.34 6.38 2.84
CA HIS A 189 6.80 6.47 2.74
C HIS A 189 7.35 5.78 1.48
N ALA A 190 6.90 4.55 1.21
CA ALA A 190 7.30 3.79 0.03
C ALA A 190 6.87 4.51 -1.26
N VAL A 191 5.61 4.94 -1.34
CA VAL A 191 5.09 5.60 -2.54
C VAL A 191 5.73 6.98 -2.77
N ALA A 192 6.13 7.67 -1.70
CA ALA A 192 6.94 8.89 -1.79
C ALA A 192 8.40 8.64 -2.21
N ARG A 193 8.79 7.38 -2.49
CA ARG A 193 10.14 6.96 -2.93
C ARG A 193 11.25 7.37 -1.94
N ARG A 194 10.93 7.35 -0.65
CA ARG A 194 11.92 7.65 0.38
C ARG A 194 12.84 6.46 0.65
N PRO A 195 14.07 6.70 1.16
CA PRO A 195 15.02 5.64 1.48
C PRO A 195 14.46 4.64 2.49
N ALA A 196 14.85 3.36 2.38
CA ALA A 196 14.36 2.29 3.26
C ALA A 196 14.89 2.38 4.70
N ASP A 197 16.02 3.04 4.89
CA ASP A 197 16.70 3.30 6.17
C ASP A 197 16.09 4.47 6.96
N GLU A 198 15.30 5.33 6.31
CA GLU A 198 14.58 6.41 6.97
C GLU A 198 13.29 5.94 7.65
N ARG A 199 13.07 6.40 8.89
CA ARG A 199 11.83 6.11 9.61
C ARG A 199 10.61 6.73 8.91
N PRO A 200 9.53 5.97 8.64
CA PRO A 200 8.31 6.50 8.06
C PRO A 200 7.73 7.63 8.91
N ARG A 201 7.55 8.81 8.29
CA ARG A 201 6.91 9.97 8.93
C ARG A 201 5.56 10.22 8.28
N PRO A 202 4.45 9.99 8.98
CA PRO A 202 3.11 10.20 8.43
C PRO A 202 2.89 11.68 8.12
N SER A 203 2.22 11.95 7.01
CA SER A 203 1.73 13.30 6.71
C SER A 203 0.67 13.78 7.71
N LYS A 204 0.47 15.12 7.78
CA LYS A 204 -0.62 15.72 8.57
C LYS A 204 -1.99 15.15 8.19
N LEU A 205 -2.25 14.93 6.90
CA LEU A 205 -3.51 14.34 6.43
C LEU A 205 -3.70 12.92 6.99
N LEU A 206 -2.65 12.10 6.97
CA LEU A 206 -2.71 10.74 7.50
C LEU A 206 -2.89 10.74 9.02
N LEU A 207 -2.25 11.67 9.74
CA LEU A 207 -2.45 11.85 11.18
C LEU A 207 -3.88 12.28 11.51
N TRP A 208 -4.48 13.22 10.76
CA TRP A 208 -5.87 13.62 10.94
C TRP A 208 -6.83 12.46 10.69
N TRP A 209 -6.64 11.72 9.59
CA TRP A 209 -7.43 10.52 9.32
C TRP A 209 -7.33 9.51 10.47
N TRP A 210 -6.11 9.27 10.95
CA TRP A 210 -5.86 8.32 12.03
C TRP A 210 -6.49 8.76 13.36
N GLY A 211 -6.39 10.06 13.68
CA GLY A 211 -7.05 10.64 14.85
C GLY A 211 -8.58 10.54 14.78
N LEU A 212 -9.17 10.79 13.61
CA LEU A 212 -10.62 10.67 13.39
C LEU A 212 -11.09 9.22 13.45
N TRP A 213 -10.30 8.27 12.94
CA TRP A 213 -10.53 6.84 13.06
C TRP A 213 -10.52 6.38 14.53
N ALA A 214 -9.56 6.85 15.31
CA ALA A 214 -9.51 6.57 16.74
C ALA A 214 -10.70 7.23 17.49
N ALA A 215 -11.04 8.46 17.12
CA ALA A 215 -12.20 9.16 17.68
C ALA A 215 -13.51 8.44 17.37
N SER A 216 -13.70 7.88 16.17
CA SER A 216 -14.92 7.12 15.85
C SER A 216 -15.07 5.87 16.71
N TYR A 217 -13.96 5.16 16.99
CA TYR A 217 -13.96 4.05 17.93
C TYR A 217 -14.29 4.49 19.36
N LEU A 218 -13.72 5.61 19.80
CA LEU A 218 -14.03 6.19 21.09
C LEU A 218 -15.51 6.56 21.20
N MET A 219 -16.11 7.09 20.14
CA MET A 219 -17.54 7.38 20.09
C MET A 219 -18.39 6.12 20.23
N VAL A 220 -18.01 5.01 19.60
CA VAL A 220 -18.69 3.71 19.79
C VAL A 220 -18.63 3.24 21.24
N VAL A 221 -17.48 3.38 21.90
CA VAL A 221 -17.34 3.02 23.32
C VAL A 221 -18.19 3.94 24.19
N ILE A 222 -18.18 5.25 23.92
CA ILE A 222 -18.98 6.22 24.66
C ILE A 222 -20.47 5.96 24.48
N THR A 223 -20.98 5.74 23.25
CA THR A 223 -22.40 5.44 23.02
C THR A 223 -22.81 4.12 23.69
N TRP A 224 -21.96 3.10 23.65
CA TRP A 224 -22.22 1.83 24.32
C TRP A 224 -22.28 1.98 25.85
N LEU A 225 -21.31 2.67 26.45
CA LEU A 225 -21.31 2.95 27.89
C LEU A 225 -22.50 3.82 28.31
N TRP A 226 -22.83 4.82 27.50
CA TRP A 226 -23.97 5.71 27.74
C TRP A 226 -25.27 4.92 27.84
N ARG A 227 -25.45 3.94 26.94
CA ARG A 227 -26.63 3.07 26.94
C ARG A 227 -26.73 2.18 28.18
N ILE A 228 -25.60 1.79 28.78
CA ILE A 228 -25.60 0.91 29.96
C ILE A 228 -25.81 1.70 31.25
N VAL A 229 -25.29 2.94 31.31
CA VAL A 229 -25.33 3.77 32.52
C VAL A 229 -26.56 4.68 32.56
N GLY A 230 -27.13 5.01 31.41
CA GLY A 230 -28.16 6.03 31.23
C GLY A 230 -29.60 5.51 31.23
N ASP A 231 -30.23 5.43 32.40
CA ASP A 231 -31.65 5.05 32.51
C ASP A 231 -32.62 6.24 32.60
N SER A 232 -32.11 7.47 32.78
CA SER A 232 -32.98 8.65 32.95
C SER A 232 -33.49 9.21 31.61
N ILE A 233 -34.66 9.87 31.64
CA ILE A 233 -35.23 10.55 30.47
C ILE A 233 -34.28 11.62 29.91
N GLN A 234 -33.58 12.34 30.81
CA GLN A 234 -32.58 13.33 30.40
C GLN A 234 -31.39 12.65 29.69
N SER A 235 -30.94 11.49 30.18
CA SER A 235 -29.87 10.73 29.55
C SER A 235 -30.24 10.26 28.13
N GLN A 236 -31.51 9.88 27.90
CA GLN A 236 -32.01 9.52 26.58
C GLN A 236 -32.04 10.72 25.63
N ALA A 237 -32.39 11.92 26.12
CA ALA A 237 -32.33 13.14 25.32
C ALA A 237 -30.89 13.53 24.97
N ASP A 238 -29.97 13.43 25.93
CA ASP A 238 -28.54 13.74 25.73
C ASP A 238 -27.88 12.73 24.78
N ALA A 239 -28.36 11.48 24.75
CA ALA A 239 -27.86 10.46 23.83
C ALA A 239 -27.98 10.88 22.36
N ILE A 240 -29.01 11.65 21.99
CA ILE A 240 -29.17 12.15 20.62
C ILE A 240 -28.01 13.06 20.20
N LEU A 241 -27.51 13.88 21.12
CA LEU A 241 -26.32 14.72 20.86
C LEU A 241 -25.07 13.85 20.69
N VAL A 242 -24.93 12.81 21.52
CA VAL A 242 -23.81 11.86 21.41
C VAL A 242 -23.84 11.15 20.04
N HIS A 243 -25.00 10.67 19.60
CA HIS A 243 -25.18 10.06 18.28
C HIS A 243 -24.90 11.04 17.13
N THR A 244 -25.36 12.29 17.27
CA THR A 244 -25.07 13.36 16.29
C THR A 244 -23.56 13.58 16.14
N VAL A 245 -22.84 13.73 17.27
CA VAL A 245 -21.39 13.93 17.27
C VAL A 245 -20.68 12.69 16.72
N ALA A 246 -21.11 11.48 17.10
CA ALA A 246 -20.55 10.23 16.58
C ALA A 246 -20.67 10.15 15.05
N ASN A 247 -21.83 10.50 14.50
CA ASN A 247 -22.07 10.53 13.06
C ASN A 247 -21.20 11.59 12.36
N LEU A 248 -21.02 12.78 12.93
CA LEU A 248 -20.13 13.81 12.38
C LEU A 248 -18.64 13.42 12.43
N VAL A 249 -18.19 12.79 13.51
CA VAL A 249 -16.83 12.24 13.60
C VAL A 249 -16.61 11.16 12.55
N LEU A 250 -17.60 10.28 12.34
CA LEU A 250 -17.58 9.27 11.29
C LEU A 250 -17.50 9.90 9.89
N VAL A 251 -18.27 10.95 9.61
CA VAL A 251 -18.16 11.72 8.35
C VAL A 251 -16.72 12.20 8.15
N GLY A 252 -16.13 12.82 9.19
CA GLY A 252 -14.74 13.28 9.14
C GLY A 252 -13.77 12.15 8.82
N ALA A 253 -13.89 11.00 9.50
CA ALA A 253 -13.03 9.85 9.29
C ALA A 253 -13.13 9.29 7.86
N LEU A 254 -14.34 9.18 7.32
CA LEU A 254 -14.61 8.67 5.97
C LEU A 254 -14.08 9.62 4.89
N VAL A 255 -14.31 10.93 5.04
CA VAL A 255 -13.79 11.97 4.13
C VAL A 255 -12.27 11.99 4.15
N ALA A 256 -11.66 12.00 5.34
CA ALA A 256 -10.21 11.97 5.46
C ALA A 256 -9.63 10.68 4.84
N GLY A 257 -10.29 9.53 5.02
CA GLY A 257 -9.90 8.27 4.41
C GLY A 257 -9.95 8.31 2.89
N ALA A 258 -11.01 8.90 2.31
CA ALA A 258 -11.15 9.08 0.87
C ALA A 258 -10.02 9.96 0.31
N LEU A 259 -9.65 11.03 1.02
CA LEU A 259 -8.55 11.91 0.65
C LEU A 259 -7.18 11.23 0.75
N VAL A 260 -6.94 10.42 1.78
CA VAL A 260 -5.72 9.63 1.93
C VAL A 260 -5.56 8.63 0.78
N ILE A 261 -6.61 7.86 0.47
CA ILE A 261 -6.61 6.91 -0.65
C ILE A 261 -6.32 7.63 -1.97
N ARG A 262 -6.99 8.76 -2.22
CA ARG A 262 -6.75 9.58 -3.41
C ARG A 262 -5.29 10.02 -3.49
N ARG A 263 -4.74 10.56 -2.41
CA ARG A 263 -3.36 11.07 -2.38
C ARG A 263 -2.35 9.97 -2.64
N ILE A 264 -2.44 8.84 -1.93
CA ILE A 264 -1.52 7.71 -2.12
C ILE A 264 -1.64 7.15 -3.54
N THR A 265 -2.87 6.95 -4.03
CA THR A 265 -3.09 6.47 -5.41
C THR A 265 -2.50 7.42 -6.44
N THR A 266 -2.59 8.74 -6.22
CA THR A 266 -2.02 9.75 -7.13
C THR A 266 -0.50 9.70 -7.15
N LEU A 267 0.15 9.52 -6.00
CA LEU A 267 1.61 9.43 -5.91
C LEU A 267 2.17 8.16 -6.57
N MET A 268 1.37 7.10 -6.73
CA MET A 268 1.77 5.90 -7.47
C MET A 268 1.72 6.05 -8.98
N LEU A 269 0.96 7.03 -9.50
CA LEU A 269 0.83 7.20 -10.93
C LEU A 269 2.16 7.72 -11.51
N PRO A 270 2.59 7.23 -12.69
CA PRO A 270 3.68 7.85 -13.42
C PRO A 270 3.39 9.34 -13.56
N VAL A 271 4.40 10.18 -13.30
CA VAL A 271 4.28 11.63 -13.47
C VAL A 271 3.85 11.89 -14.90
N ASP A 272 2.63 12.39 -15.09
CA ASP A 272 2.11 12.69 -16.42
C ASP A 272 2.90 13.88 -16.97
N ALA A 273 3.82 13.62 -17.90
CA ALA A 273 4.68 14.63 -18.50
C ALA A 273 3.88 15.78 -19.15
N ALA A 274 2.62 15.54 -19.55
CA ALA A 274 1.74 16.60 -20.05
C ALA A 274 1.29 17.57 -18.93
N SER A 275 1.13 17.09 -17.70
CA SER A 275 0.82 17.90 -16.51
C SER A 275 2.03 18.65 -15.94
N VAL A 276 3.26 18.23 -16.29
CA VAL A 276 4.53 18.82 -15.83
C VAL A 276 4.87 20.13 -16.56
N ARG A 277 4.11 20.51 -17.60
CA ARG A 277 4.33 21.76 -18.37
C ARG A 277 4.30 23.06 -17.54
N LEU A 278 3.99 23.00 -16.25
CA LEU A 278 3.91 24.15 -15.35
C LEU A 278 4.82 24.06 -14.11
N MET A 279 5.79 23.15 -14.08
CA MET A 279 6.80 23.14 -13.01
C MET A 279 7.81 24.27 -13.27
N ARG A 280 7.54 25.45 -12.68
CA ARG A 280 8.53 26.53 -12.58
C ARG A 280 9.51 26.16 -11.48
N VAL A 281 10.78 26.00 -11.83
CA VAL A 281 11.85 25.89 -10.83
C VAL A 281 11.89 27.22 -10.07
N VAL A 282 11.45 27.21 -8.81
CA VAL A 282 11.42 28.41 -7.96
C VAL A 282 12.79 28.67 -7.35
N GLU A 283 13.51 27.61 -6.98
CA GLU A 283 14.79 27.71 -6.30
C GLU A 283 15.58 26.41 -6.51
N VAL A 284 16.89 26.53 -6.73
CA VAL A 284 17.84 25.41 -6.70
C VAL A 284 18.83 25.72 -5.60
N LYS A 285 18.82 24.92 -4.53
CA LYS A 285 19.81 24.99 -3.45
C LYS A 285 20.96 24.04 -3.75
N ASP A 286 22.18 24.46 -3.42
CA ASP A 286 23.40 23.64 -3.52
C ASP A 286 23.82 23.26 -4.95
N ALA A 287 23.39 24.02 -5.96
CA ALA A 287 23.96 23.89 -7.30
C ALA A 287 25.36 24.52 -7.33
N PRO A 288 26.37 23.84 -7.89
CA PRO A 288 27.66 24.47 -8.15
C PRO A 288 27.46 25.69 -9.06
N GLU A 289 28.24 26.76 -8.84
CA GLU A 289 28.12 27.97 -9.65
C GLU A 289 28.19 27.60 -11.14
N PRO A 290 27.15 27.95 -11.93
CA PRO A 290 27.13 27.59 -13.33
C PRO A 290 28.30 28.29 -14.02
N PRO A 291 29.05 27.60 -14.89
CA PRO A 291 30.13 28.23 -15.63
C PRO A 291 29.55 29.39 -16.43
N LEU A 292 30.03 30.61 -16.15
CA LEU A 292 29.65 31.80 -16.88
C LEU A 292 29.96 31.57 -18.36
N ARG A 293 28.93 31.59 -19.21
CA ARG A 293 29.15 31.50 -20.66
C ARG A 293 29.97 32.70 -21.10
N SER A 294 31.17 32.44 -21.61
CA SER A 294 32.07 33.47 -22.16
C SER A 294 31.50 34.14 -23.41
N VAL A 295 30.56 33.49 -24.10
CA VAL A 295 29.95 33.99 -25.33
C VAL A 295 28.42 33.94 -25.21
N ARG A 296 27.79 35.10 -25.39
CA ARG A 296 26.34 35.22 -25.57
C ARG A 296 26.03 35.10 -27.06
N ALA A 297 25.18 34.16 -27.43
CA ALA A 297 24.69 34.06 -28.82
C ALA A 297 23.89 35.32 -29.17
N SER A 298 24.13 35.89 -30.36
CA SER A 298 23.38 37.05 -30.86
C SER A 298 21.91 36.67 -31.00
N GLY A 299 21.03 37.42 -30.32
CA GLY A 299 19.57 37.21 -30.36
C GLY A 299 18.89 36.67 -29.08
N SER A 300 19.60 36.47 -27.96
CA SER A 300 18.93 36.15 -26.70
C SER A 300 18.10 37.34 -26.18
N PRO A 301 16.83 37.17 -25.80
CA PRO A 301 16.02 38.26 -25.23
C PRO A 301 16.69 38.84 -23.98
N ARG A 302 16.60 40.16 -23.83
CA ARG A 302 17.17 40.92 -22.70
C ARG A 302 16.44 40.60 -21.40
#